data_AF-Q57X59-F1
#
_entry.id   AF-Q57X59-F1
#
_cell.length_a   1.000
_cell.length_b   1.000
_cell.length_c   1.000
_cell.angle_alpha   90.00
_cell.angle_beta   90.00
_cell.angle_gamma   90.00
#
_symmetry.space_group_name_H-M   'P 1'
#
loop_
_entity.id
_entity.type
_entity.pdbx_description
1 polymer ?
#
loop_
_entity_poly.entity_id
_entity_poly.type
_entity_poly.pdbx_seq_one_letter_code
_entity_poly.pdbx_strand_id
1 'polypeptide(L)'
;MRSVIRSCVIFPAAGVAMRHDSSQQWVLNVMYGTGLAPRYGSWKSFGVGDALKENDTPVLYCKALVHASGGGRRARDWVAGCSAALFPSYELLKIAMRHNSSEEDVERYRRHLVETLEKAQGPQTGSANDAGNVTSGEDGSKSDTENDTDINMRLSQMPEVRCFVYDAMRAACFHRYKKVPEEQRVKLFTVAARLGLDEGTTMAIWRLVEKEGIVARDKQRALESPWND
;
A
#
# COMPACT_ATOMS: atom_id res chain seq x y z
N MET A 1 34.43 21.59 -5.15
CA MET A 1 33.32 21.53 -6.13
C MET A 1 32.05 21.11 -5.37
N ARG A 2 31.13 22.05 -5.10
CA ARG A 2 29.86 21.79 -4.39
C ARG A 2 28.76 21.64 -5.43
N SER A 3 28.31 20.42 -5.67
CA SER A 3 27.14 20.14 -6.52
C SER A 3 25.87 20.47 -5.75
N VAL A 4 25.09 21.40 -6.29
CA VAL A 4 23.78 21.82 -5.78
C VAL A 4 22.76 20.80 -6.25
N ILE A 5 22.25 19.96 -5.34
CA ILE A 5 21.12 19.08 -5.62
C ILE A 5 19.86 19.96 -5.72
N ARG A 6 19.39 20.17 -6.95
CA ARG A 6 18.05 20.73 -7.21
C ARG A 6 17.01 19.69 -6.80
N SER A 7 16.42 19.86 -5.62
CA SER A 7 15.17 19.18 -5.26
C SER A 7 14.03 19.74 -6.11
N CYS A 8 13.56 18.95 -7.07
CA CYS A 8 12.31 19.26 -7.78
C CYS A 8 11.14 18.95 -6.84
N VAL A 9 10.58 20.01 -6.24
CA VAL A 9 9.28 19.94 -5.57
C VAL A 9 8.21 19.81 -6.65
N ILE A 10 7.69 18.60 -6.85
CA ILE A 10 6.55 18.35 -7.72
C ILE A 10 5.29 18.62 -6.90
N PHE A 11 4.66 19.78 -7.13
CA PHE A 11 3.34 20.09 -6.59
C PHE A 11 2.31 19.12 -7.22
N PRO A 12 1.43 18.47 -6.43
CA PRO A 12 0.32 17.73 -7.02
C PRO A 12 -0.66 18.75 -7.62
N ALA A 13 -0.83 18.70 -8.94
CA ALA A 13 -1.83 19.49 -9.64
C ALA A 13 -3.24 19.10 -9.18
N ALA A 14 -4.10 20.11 -9.07
CA ALA A 14 -5.48 20.00 -8.59
C ALA A 14 -6.34 19.05 -9.45
N GLY A 15 -7.06 18.15 -8.76
CA GLY A 15 -8.36 17.58 -9.13
C GLY A 15 -8.55 17.11 -10.58
N VAL A 16 -7.99 15.95 -10.95
CA VAL A 16 -8.50 15.21 -12.11
C VAL A 16 -9.75 14.43 -11.68
N ALA A 17 -10.92 14.86 -12.16
CA ALA A 17 -12.17 14.12 -12.01
C ALA A 17 -12.11 12.84 -12.87
N MET A 18 -11.91 11.68 -12.24
CA MET A 18 -11.84 10.39 -12.92
C MET A 18 -13.24 9.95 -13.38
N ARG A 19 -13.45 9.87 -14.72
CA ARG A 19 -14.68 9.36 -15.36
C ARG A 19 -14.72 7.84 -15.52
N HIS A 20 -15.54 7.18 -14.73
CA HIS A 20 -15.60 5.74 -14.41
C HIS A 20 -15.55 4.63 -15.50
N ASP A 21 -15.26 4.89 -16.79
CA ASP A 21 -15.43 3.90 -17.86
C ASP A 21 -14.13 3.37 -18.52
N SER A 22 -14.01 2.04 -18.47
CA SER A 22 -13.27 1.07 -19.31
C SER A 22 -11.72 1.05 -19.31
N SER A 23 -10.99 2.15 -19.50
CA SER A 23 -9.50 2.13 -19.39
C SER A 23 -9.00 2.46 -17.99
N GLN A 24 -9.89 2.99 -17.15
CA GLN A 24 -9.56 3.45 -15.82
C GLN A 24 -9.23 2.33 -14.87
N GLN A 25 -9.86 1.16 -14.96
CA GLN A 25 -9.45 0.02 -14.15
C GLN A 25 -7.99 -0.32 -14.43
N TRP A 26 -7.56 -0.35 -15.69
CA TRP A 26 -6.15 -0.55 -16.02
C TRP A 26 -5.25 0.58 -15.49
N VAL A 27 -5.64 1.85 -15.66
CA VAL A 27 -4.86 2.99 -15.13
C VAL A 27 -4.79 2.97 -13.60
N LEU A 28 -5.91 2.72 -12.91
CA LEU A 28 -6.01 2.52 -11.46
C LEU A 28 -5.14 1.34 -11.01
N ASN A 29 -5.08 0.27 -11.81
CA ASN A 29 -4.19 -0.88 -11.60
C ASN A 29 -2.71 -0.54 -11.86
N VAL A 30 -2.39 0.58 -12.52
CA VAL A 30 -1.01 0.99 -12.87
C VAL A 30 -0.59 2.25 -12.10
N MET A 31 -1.45 2.82 -11.24
CA MET A 31 -1.13 4.06 -10.51
C MET A 31 0.01 3.92 -9.49
N TYR A 32 0.60 2.73 -9.33
CA TYR A 32 1.75 2.49 -8.46
C TYR A 32 2.84 3.56 -8.64
N GLY A 33 3.18 4.27 -7.57
CA GLY A 33 4.19 5.32 -7.58
C GLY A 33 3.83 6.60 -8.35
N THR A 34 2.62 6.70 -8.93
CA THR A 34 2.16 7.93 -9.56
C THR A 34 1.70 8.94 -8.52
N GLY A 35 1.72 10.22 -8.88
CA GLY A 35 1.22 11.28 -8.00
C GLY A 35 -0.28 11.20 -7.70
N LEU A 36 -1.02 10.37 -8.44
CA LEU A 36 -2.48 10.18 -8.37
C LEU A 36 -2.89 8.94 -7.55
N ALA A 37 -1.96 8.07 -7.17
CA ALA A 37 -2.26 6.94 -6.29
C ALA A 37 -2.49 7.40 -4.83
N PRO A 38 -3.22 6.61 -4.02
CA PRO A 38 -3.27 6.81 -2.58
C PRO A 38 -1.84 6.72 -2.04
N ARG A 39 -1.44 7.72 -1.25
CA ARG A 39 -0.10 7.80 -0.68
C ARG A 39 -0.20 7.46 0.80
N TYR A 40 0.62 6.52 1.26
CA TYR A 40 0.58 6.03 2.65
C TYR A 40 -0.83 5.60 3.09
N GLY A 41 -1.54 4.91 2.19
CA GLY A 41 -2.88 4.37 2.44
C GLY A 41 -4.00 5.40 2.44
N SER A 42 -3.73 6.67 2.09
CA SER A 42 -4.72 7.73 2.11
C SER A 42 -4.74 8.51 0.79
N TRP A 43 -5.93 8.90 0.36
CA TRP A 43 -6.13 9.87 -0.71
C TRP A 43 -5.98 11.32 -0.24
N LYS A 44 -6.05 11.55 1.08
CA LYS A 44 -5.91 12.87 1.67
C LYS A 44 -4.44 13.26 1.71
N SER A 45 -4.13 14.45 1.23
CA SER A 45 -2.86 15.11 1.51
C SER A 45 -2.84 15.49 2.99
N PHE A 46 -1.82 15.02 3.71
CA PHE A 46 -1.53 15.47 5.07
C PHE A 46 -0.54 16.62 5.01
N GLY A 47 -0.76 17.64 5.82
CA GLY A 47 0.08 18.83 5.89
C GLY A 47 1.39 18.56 6.63
N VAL A 48 2.41 19.36 6.33
CA VAL A 48 3.62 19.44 7.14
C VAL A 48 3.24 20.03 8.50
N GLY A 49 3.20 19.21 9.55
CA GLY A 49 2.87 19.64 10.90
C GLY A 49 1.59 19.02 11.49
N ASP A 50 0.85 18.22 10.73
CA ASP A 50 -0.25 17.43 11.30
C ASP A 50 0.32 16.46 12.35
N ALA A 51 -0.11 16.63 13.60
CA ALA A 51 0.29 15.77 14.70
C ALA A 51 -0.39 14.40 14.51
N LEU A 52 0.34 13.47 13.87
CA LEU A 52 -0.15 12.14 13.60
C LEU A 52 -0.33 11.35 14.90
N LYS A 53 -1.53 10.85 15.12
CA LYS A 53 -1.89 9.95 16.22
C LYS A 53 -1.58 8.51 15.85
N GLU A 54 -1.51 7.65 16.86
CA GLU A 54 -1.16 6.23 16.67
C GLU A 54 -2.09 5.46 15.72
N ASN A 55 -3.36 5.89 15.63
CA ASN A 55 -4.39 5.27 14.79
C ASN A 55 -4.59 5.99 13.45
N ASP A 56 -3.77 6.98 13.13
CA ASP A 56 -3.88 7.65 11.84
C ASP A 56 -3.37 6.74 10.71
N THR A 57 -4.03 6.80 9.56
CA THR A 57 -3.74 5.93 8.40
C THR A 57 -2.25 5.89 8.03
N PRO A 58 -1.51 7.02 7.95
CA PRO A 58 -0.09 6.98 7.60
C PRO A 58 0.77 6.25 8.64
N VAL A 59 0.39 6.31 9.92
CA VAL A 59 1.11 5.63 11.02
C VAL A 59 0.89 4.13 10.94
N LEU A 60 -0.36 3.69 10.77
CA LEU A 60 -0.71 2.29 10.58
C LEU A 60 -0.03 1.71 9.34
N TYR A 61 -0.08 2.45 8.22
CA TYR A 61 0.58 2.10 6.96
C TYR A 61 2.08 1.91 7.15
N CYS A 62 2.75 2.88 7.77
CA CYS A 62 4.20 2.85 7.96
C CYS A 62 4.63 1.66 8.85
N LYS A 63 3.94 1.42 9.97
CA LYS A 63 4.23 0.28 10.86
C LYS A 63 4.06 -1.06 10.13
N ALA A 64 2.93 -1.25 9.43
CA ALA A 64 2.67 -2.46 8.66
C ALA A 64 3.68 -2.65 7.52
N LEU A 65 4.07 -1.58 6.84
CA LEU A 65 5.03 -1.60 5.73
C LEU A 65 6.43 -2.03 6.17
N VAL A 66 6.90 -1.56 7.32
CA VAL A 66 8.19 -1.98 7.88
C VAL A 66 8.19 -3.48 8.18
N HIS A 67 7.08 -4.02 8.72
CA HIS A 67 6.95 -5.45 8.98
C HIS A 67 6.90 -6.27 7.67
N ALA A 68 6.07 -5.84 6.72
CA ALA A 68 5.83 -6.50 5.45
C ALA A 68 7.09 -6.57 4.59
N SER A 69 7.85 -5.48 4.51
CA SER A 69 9.11 -5.40 3.76
C SER A 69 10.26 -6.22 4.34
N GLY A 70 10.05 -6.89 5.49
CA GLY A 70 11.00 -7.79 6.13
C GLY A 70 11.96 -7.10 7.10
N GLY A 71 11.81 -5.80 7.39
CA GLY A 71 12.52 -5.10 8.46
C GLY A 71 14.03 -4.87 8.26
N GLY A 72 14.62 -5.39 7.18
CA GLY A 72 16.04 -5.18 6.88
C GLY A 72 16.42 -3.70 6.82
N ARG A 73 17.65 -3.34 7.21
CA ARG A 73 18.13 -1.94 7.22
C ARG A 73 17.82 -1.20 5.92
N ARG A 74 18.10 -1.82 4.76
CA ARG A 74 17.82 -1.21 3.44
C ARG A 74 16.33 -0.97 3.22
N ALA A 75 15.47 -1.93 3.55
CA ALA A 75 14.02 -1.74 3.43
C ALA A 75 13.55 -0.56 4.30
N ARG A 76 14.09 -0.45 5.52
CA ARG A 76 13.80 0.69 6.40
C ARG A 76 14.32 2.02 5.86
N ASP A 77 15.52 2.05 5.27
CA ASP A 77 16.07 3.24 4.62
C ASP A 77 15.15 3.71 3.47
N TRP A 78 14.56 2.77 2.72
CA TRP A 78 13.56 3.09 1.69
C TRP A 78 12.29 3.70 2.30
N VAL A 79 11.71 3.05 3.31
CA VAL A 79 10.50 3.54 3.99
C VAL A 79 10.73 4.91 4.63
N ALA A 80 11.90 5.12 5.23
CA ALA A 80 12.30 6.40 5.80
C ALA A 80 12.44 7.48 4.72
N GLY A 81 13.09 7.16 3.59
CA GLY A 81 13.24 8.06 2.45
C GLY A 81 11.90 8.44 1.81
N CYS A 82 11.01 7.46 1.59
CA CYS A 82 9.66 7.68 1.12
C CYS A 82 8.85 8.53 2.10
N SER A 83 8.98 8.28 3.41
CA SER A 83 8.29 9.06 4.43
C SER A 83 8.75 10.51 4.37
N ALA A 84 10.07 10.74 4.37
CA ALA A 84 10.63 12.09 4.30
C ALA A 84 10.25 12.84 3.01
N ALA A 85 10.17 12.14 1.88
CA ALA A 85 9.88 12.75 0.58
C ALA A 85 8.38 13.01 0.36
N LEU A 86 7.50 12.10 0.80
CA LEU A 86 6.06 12.15 0.51
C LEU A 86 5.25 12.75 1.66
N PHE A 87 5.64 12.46 2.90
CA PHE A 87 4.95 12.88 4.13
C PHE A 87 5.98 13.24 5.20
N PRO A 88 6.60 14.43 5.12
CA PRO A 88 7.65 14.83 6.05
C PRO A 88 7.08 14.98 7.47
N SER A 89 7.09 13.87 8.20
CA SER A 89 6.65 13.75 9.59
C SER A 89 7.74 13.07 10.38
N TYR A 90 8.14 13.71 11.48
CA TYR A 90 9.16 13.18 12.38
C TYR A 90 8.74 11.83 12.97
N GLU A 91 7.45 11.65 13.29
CA GLU A 91 6.96 10.39 13.86
C GLU A 91 7.01 9.24 12.84
N LEU A 92 6.67 9.47 11.57
CA LEU A 92 6.81 8.43 10.53
C LEU A 92 8.26 8.03 10.31
N LEU A 93 9.17 9.01 10.29
CA LEU A 93 10.60 8.75 10.17
C LEU A 93 11.11 7.92 11.36
N LYS A 94 10.70 8.29 12.57
CA LYS A 94 11.04 7.58 13.81
C LYS A 94 10.51 6.14 13.82
N ILE A 95 9.29 5.90 13.33
CA ILE A 95 8.72 4.55 13.16
C ILE A 95 9.56 3.74 12.17
N ALA A 96 9.83 4.29 10.99
CA ALA A 96 10.63 3.63 9.95
C ALA A 96 12.02 3.24 10.47
N MET A 97 12.63 4.08 11.31
CA MET A 97 14.00 3.87 11.83
C MET A 97 14.09 2.99 13.08
N ARG A 98 13.00 2.70 13.81
CA ARG A 98 13.07 1.95 15.09
C ARG A 98 12.91 0.43 14.98
N HIS A 99 12.39 -0.12 13.88
CA HIS A 99 12.18 -1.57 13.70
C HIS A 99 11.33 -2.22 14.82
N ASN A 100 10.32 -1.51 15.32
CA ASN A 100 9.42 -2.06 16.33
C ASN A 100 8.11 -2.59 15.72
N SER A 101 8.16 -3.02 14.45
CA SER A 101 6.97 -3.45 13.70
C SER A 101 6.70 -4.95 13.91
N SER A 102 5.45 -5.31 14.14
CA SER A 102 5.01 -6.69 14.33
C SER A 102 3.93 -7.10 13.32
N GLU A 103 3.59 -8.38 13.35
CA GLU A 103 2.46 -8.91 12.59
C GLU A 103 1.14 -8.26 12.99
N GLU A 104 1.00 -7.87 14.26
CA GLU A 104 -0.18 -7.14 14.73
C GLU A 104 -0.38 -5.80 14.04
N ASP A 105 0.71 -5.14 13.60
CA ASP A 105 0.59 -3.88 12.87
C ASP A 105 -0.04 -4.08 11.50
N VAL A 106 0.21 -5.23 10.85
CA VAL A 106 -0.45 -5.61 9.60
C VAL A 106 -1.94 -5.84 9.83
N GLU A 107 -2.30 -6.55 10.91
CA GLU A 107 -3.72 -6.78 11.26
C GLU A 107 -4.45 -5.49 11.68
N ARG A 108 -3.76 -4.56 12.36
CA ARG A 108 -4.30 -3.22 12.65
C ARG A 108 -4.58 -2.45 11.36
N TYR A 109 -3.67 -2.51 10.40
CA TYR A 109 -3.87 -1.87 9.11
C TYR A 109 -5.00 -2.53 8.30
N ARG A 110 -5.08 -3.87 8.30
CA ARG A 110 -6.21 -4.60 7.67
C ARG A 110 -7.54 -4.17 8.27
N ARG A 111 -7.67 -4.14 9.60
CA ARG A 111 -8.90 -3.67 10.28
C ARG A 111 -9.27 -2.25 9.89
N HIS A 112 -8.29 -1.35 9.82
CA HIS A 112 -8.53 0.01 9.35
C HIS A 112 -9.07 0.08 7.92
N LEU A 113 -8.58 -0.77 7.01
CA LEU A 113 -9.08 -0.86 5.64
C LEU A 113 -10.52 -1.40 5.61
N VAL A 114 -10.82 -2.43 6.40
CA VAL A 114 -12.18 -2.99 6.52
C VAL A 114 -13.15 -1.93 7.06
N GLU A 115 -12.81 -1.23 8.14
CA GLU A 115 -13.62 -0.12 8.67
C GLU A 115 -13.83 0.99 7.62
N THR A 116 -12.84 1.23 6.77
CA THR A 116 -12.94 2.22 5.69
C THR A 116 -13.91 1.75 4.61
N LEU A 117 -13.91 0.46 4.27
CA LEU A 117 -14.85 -0.16 3.35
C LEU A 117 -16.30 -0.13 3.88
N GLU A 118 -16.50 -0.38 5.16
CA GLU A 118 -17.81 -0.32 5.82
C GLU A 118 -18.34 1.12 5.85
N LYS A 119 -17.50 2.10 6.20
CA LYS A 119 -17.88 3.52 6.19
C LYS A 119 -18.24 4.03 4.79
N ALA A 120 -17.58 3.51 3.75
CA ALA A 120 -17.90 3.86 2.37
C ALA A 120 -19.27 3.31 1.92
N GLN A 121 -19.80 2.27 2.58
CA GLN A 121 -21.13 1.70 2.32
C GLN A 121 -22.28 2.35 3.10
N GLY A 122 -22.06 3.51 3.71
CA GLY A 122 -23.10 4.28 4.41
C GLY A 122 -24.40 4.46 3.62
N PRO A 123 -25.53 4.68 4.32
CA PRO A 123 -26.77 3.93 4.19
C PRO A 123 -27.45 4.10 2.82
N GLN A 124 -27.26 3.15 1.92
CA GLN A 124 -28.10 2.96 0.73
C GLN A 124 -29.25 1.99 1.03
N THR A 125 -30.23 2.43 1.81
CA THR A 125 -31.64 1.99 1.89
C THR A 125 -32.27 2.83 3.01
N GLY A 126 -33.18 3.78 2.82
CA GLY A 126 -34.18 3.89 1.76
C GLY A 126 -35.44 3.11 2.13
N SER A 127 -36.30 3.73 2.94
CA SER A 127 -37.76 3.52 3.05
C SER A 127 -38.35 2.18 3.53
N ALA A 128 -38.96 2.27 4.72
CA ALA A 128 -40.35 1.92 5.03
C ALA A 128 -40.84 0.46 4.90
N ASN A 129 -41.31 -0.04 6.05
CA ASN A 129 -42.32 -1.10 6.22
C ASN A 129 -41.91 -2.51 5.79
N ASP A 130 -41.69 -3.42 6.74
CA ASP A 130 -42.78 -4.34 7.11
C ASP A 130 -42.41 -5.13 8.37
N ALA A 131 -43.43 -5.38 9.18
CA ALA A 131 -43.36 -6.18 10.39
C ALA A 131 -43.66 -7.65 10.06
N GLY A 132 -42.96 -8.55 10.76
CA GLY A 132 -43.27 -9.99 10.76
C GLY A 132 -42.12 -10.82 10.20
N ASN A 133 -41.86 -12.03 10.62
CA ASN A 133 -42.51 -12.96 11.53
C ASN A 133 -41.60 -14.21 11.49
N VAL A 134 -41.25 -14.79 12.65
CA VAL A 134 -40.77 -16.17 12.98
C VAL A 134 -40.15 -17.02 11.84
N THR A 135 -38.98 -17.66 11.99
CA THR A 135 -38.69 -18.89 12.77
C THR A 135 -37.23 -19.26 12.45
N SER A 136 -36.37 -19.54 13.43
CA SER A 136 -35.90 -20.90 13.82
C SER A 136 -35.25 -21.71 12.69
N GLY A 137 -33.95 -22.00 12.80
CA GLY A 137 -33.32 -23.10 12.04
C GLY A 137 -31.85 -22.88 11.68
N GLU A 138 -30.95 -23.38 12.54
CA GLU A 138 -29.78 -24.19 12.15
C GLU A 138 -29.05 -23.87 10.82
N ASP A 139 -27.99 -23.04 10.83
CA ASP A 139 -26.70 -23.28 10.10
C ASP A 139 -25.65 -22.20 10.43
N GLY A 140 -25.23 -22.10 11.71
CA GLY A 140 -24.41 -20.98 12.22
C GLY A 140 -22.91 -20.98 11.88
N SER A 141 -22.46 -21.73 10.86
CA SER A 141 -21.02 -21.82 10.54
C SER A 141 -20.67 -21.43 9.09
N LYS A 142 -21.64 -21.12 8.23
CA LYS A 142 -21.39 -20.64 6.85
C LYS A 142 -21.32 -19.12 6.74
N SER A 143 -22.00 -18.38 7.61
CA SER A 143 -22.07 -16.91 7.52
C SER A 143 -20.72 -16.23 7.65
N ASP A 144 -19.85 -16.74 8.53
CA ASP A 144 -18.57 -16.08 8.82
C ASP A 144 -17.56 -16.25 7.69
N THR A 145 -17.59 -17.40 7.01
CA THR A 145 -16.70 -17.66 5.86
C THR A 145 -17.14 -16.86 4.64
N GLU A 146 -18.44 -16.81 4.36
CA GLU A 146 -18.97 -16.00 3.25
C GLU A 146 -18.65 -14.52 3.44
N ASN A 147 -18.79 -14.00 4.67
CA ASN A 147 -18.44 -12.62 4.99
C ASN A 147 -16.94 -12.33 4.80
N ASP A 148 -16.04 -13.21 5.25
CA ASP A 148 -14.60 -12.99 5.04
C ASP A 148 -14.22 -13.06 3.55
N THR A 149 -14.86 -13.94 2.76
CA THR A 149 -14.63 -13.98 1.31
C THR A 149 -15.10 -12.71 0.59
N ASP A 150 -16.26 -12.15 0.96
CA ASP A 150 -16.74 -10.88 0.39
C ASP A 150 -15.84 -9.71 0.79
N ILE A 151 -15.46 -9.63 2.07
CA ILE A 151 -14.53 -8.60 2.57
C ILE A 151 -13.20 -8.69 1.83
N ASN A 152 -12.63 -9.88 1.66
CA ASN A 152 -11.36 -10.05 0.95
C ASN A 152 -11.48 -9.67 -0.53
N MET A 153 -12.59 -10.03 -1.19
CA MET A 153 -12.86 -9.59 -2.56
C MET A 153 -12.92 -8.06 -2.66
N ARG A 154 -13.57 -7.39 -1.71
CA ARG A 154 -13.68 -5.93 -1.68
C ARG A 154 -12.36 -5.23 -1.35
N LEU A 155 -11.59 -5.78 -0.39
CA LEU A 155 -10.23 -5.32 -0.10
C LEU A 155 -9.33 -5.43 -1.33
N SER A 156 -9.44 -6.53 -2.11
CA SER A 156 -8.63 -6.73 -3.31
C SER A 156 -8.81 -5.64 -4.37
N GLN A 157 -10.01 -5.04 -4.42
CA GLN A 157 -10.36 -3.97 -5.35
C GLN A 157 -9.82 -2.61 -4.90
N MET A 158 -9.51 -2.44 -3.61
CA MET A 158 -8.97 -1.19 -3.08
C MET A 158 -7.59 -0.88 -3.69
N PRO A 159 -7.39 0.30 -4.28
CA PRO A 159 -6.06 0.72 -4.73
C PRO A 159 -5.08 0.89 -3.56
N GLU A 160 -5.54 1.19 -2.35
CA GLU A 160 -4.73 1.29 -1.13
C GLU A 160 -3.99 -0.01 -0.82
N VAL A 161 -4.70 -1.14 -0.90
CA VAL A 161 -4.14 -2.48 -0.68
C VAL A 161 -3.06 -2.78 -1.70
N ARG A 162 -3.34 -2.50 -2.98
CA ARG A 162 -2.42 -2.78 -4.08
C ARG A 162 -1.19 -1.89 -4.02
N CYS A 163 -1.36 -0.61 -3.68
CA CYS A 163 -0.25 0.33 -3.48
C CYS A 163 0.60 -0.08 -2.27
N PHE A 164 -0.02 -0.54 -1.18
CA PHE A 164 0.70 -1.07 -0.02
C PHE A 164 1.59 -2.25 -0.39
N VAL A 165 1.05 -3.23 -1.12
CA VAL A 165 1.81 -4.42 -1.52
C VAL A 165 2.95 -4.05 -2.49
N TYR A 166 2.69 -3.15 -3.44
CA TYR A 166 3.73 -2.61 -4.32
C TYR A 166 4.84 -1.92 -3.52
N ASP A 167 4.51 -1.03 -2.58
CA ASP A 167 5.48 -0.33 -1.73
C ASP A 167 6.28 -1.31 -0.87
N ALA A 168 5.63 -2.34 -0.31
CA ALA A 168 6.30 -3.37 0.48
C ALA A 168 7.33 -4.15 -0.35
N MET A 169 6.99 -4.48 -1.59
CA MET A 169 7.90 -5.15 -2.53
C MET A 169 9.04 -4.22 -2.97
N ARG A 170 8.76 -2.94 -3.25
CA ARG A 170 9.77 -1.92 -3.58
C ARG A 170 10.76 -1.74 -2.42
N ALA A 171 10.26 -1.62 -1.19
CA ALA A 171 11.08 -1.55 0.01
C ALA A 171 11.97 -2.78 0.16
N ALA A 172 11.40 -3.98 -0.01
CA ALA A 172 12.15 -5.23 0.10
C ALA A 172 13.24 -5.39 -0.98
N CYS A 173 13.03 -4.81 -2.18
CA CYS A 173 13.99 -4.81 -3.28
C CYS A 173 15.03 -3.68 -3.19
N PHE A 174 14.85 -2.69 -2.31
CA PHE A 174 15.65 -1.47 -2.31
C PHE A 174 17.15 -1.73 -2.12
N HIS A 175 17.95 -1.20 -3.04
CA HIS A 175 19.40 -1.38 -3.14
C HIS A 175 19.87 -2.84 -3.02
N ARG A 176 19.04 -3.83 -3.38
CA ARG A 176 19.48 -5.22 -3.43
C ARG A 176 20.05 -5.54 -4.81
N TYR A 177 21.31 -5.96 -4.83
CA TYR A 177 21.97 -6.49 -6.03
C TYR A 177 21.62 -7.97 -6.26
N LYS A 178 21.29 -8.70 -5.20
CA LYS A 178 20.83 -10.08 -5.23
C LYS A 178 19.31 -10.13 -5.17
N LYS A 179 18.72 -11.23 -5.63
CA LYS A 179 17.28 -11.50 -5.47
C LYS A 179 16.89 -11.42 -3.99
N VAL A 180 15.65 -11.00 -3.73
CA VAL A 180 15.06 -11.06 -2.39
C VAL A 180 15.06 -12.52 -1.94
N PRO A 181 15.53 -12.83 -0.70
CA PRO A 181 15.52 -14.19 -0.17
C PRO A 181 14.12 -14.81 -0.23
N GLU A 182 14.04 -16.10 -0.50
CA GLU A 182 12.76 -16.81 -0.69
C GLU A 182 11.84 -16.66 0.51
N GLU A 183 12.37 -16.78 1.72
CA GLU A 183 11.61 -16.61 2.97
C GLU A 183 10.94 -15.23 3.08
N GLN A 184 11.62 -14.17 2.62
CA GLN A 184 11.07 -12.82 2.63
C GLN A 184 10.02 -12.63 1.53
N ARG A 185 10.22 -13.29 0.39
CA ARG A 185 9.23 -13.30 -0.70
C ARG A 185 7.94 -14.00 -0.26
N VAL A 186 8.06 -15.17 0.36
CA VAL A 186 6.93 -15.91 0.94
C VAL A 186 6.22 -15.04 1.99
N LYS A 187 6.97 -14.39 2.90
CA LYS A 187 6.38 -13.49 3.90
C LYS A 187 5.57 -12.35 3.25
N LEU A 188 6.12 -11.69 2.23
CA LEU A 188 5.42 -10.64 1.49
C LEU A 188 4.13 -11.14 0.86
N PHE A 189 4.16 -12.34 0.29
CA PHE A 189 3.00 -12.95 -0.36
C PHE A 189 1.92 -13.33 0.67
N THR A 190 2.33 -13.84 1.83
CA THR A 190 1.42 -14.06 2.97
C THR A 190 0.76 -12.76 3.43
N VAL A 191 1.50 -11.66 3.51
CA VAL A 191 0.93 -10.35 3.85
C VAL A 191 -0.05 -9.87 2.77
N ALA A 192 0.28 -10.03 1.49
CA ALA A 192 -0.60 -9.67 0.38
C ALA A 192 -1.92 -10.46 0.41
N ALA A 193 -1.84 -11.77 0.63
CA ALA A 193 -3.01 -12.64 0.76
C ALA A 193 -3.90 -12.24 1.94
N ARG A 194 -3.31 -11.88 3.09
CA ARG A 194 -4.06 -11.39 4.25
C ARG A 194 -4.78 -10.07 4.02
N LEU A 195 -4.25 -9.22 3.13
CA LEU A 195 -4.92 -7.99 2.72
C LEU A 195 -5.95 -8.23 1.59
N GLY A 196 -6.21 -9.49 1.23
CA GLY A 196 -7.23 -9.88 0.25
C GLY A 196 -6.73 -9.95 -1.20
N LEU A 197 -5.44 -9.77 -1.50
CA LEU A 197 -4.95 -9.94 -2.87
C LEU A 197 -4.81 -11.40 -3.25
N ASP A 198 -5.30 -11.74 -4.45
CA ASP A 198 -5.08 -13.04 -5.05
C ASP A 198 -3.61 -13.22 -5.49
N GLU A 199 -3.22 -14.48 -5.69
CA GLU A 199 -1.86 -14.84 -6.11
C GLU A 199 -1.49 -14.24 -7.47
N GLY A 200 -2.43 -14.20 -8.42
CA GLY A 200 -2.20 -13.68 -9.77
C GLY A 200 -1.86 -12.19 -9.74
N THR A 201 -2.65 -11.39 -9.03
CA THR A 201 -2.39 -9.96 -8.83
C THR A 201 -1.09 -9.74 -8.07
N THR A 202 -0.84 -10.49 -6.99
CA THR A 202 0.40 -10.39 -6.21
C THR A 202 1.65 -10.68 -7.08
N MET A 203 1.59 -11.73 -7.91
CA MET A 203 2.66 -12.08 -8.84
C MET A 203 2.86 -11.03 -9.95
N ALA A 204 1.77 -10.42 -10.42
CA ALA A 204 1.85 -9.33 -11.40
C ALA A 204 2.57 -8.11 -10.82
N ILE A 205 2.22 -7.69 -9.59
CA ILE A 205 2.90 -6.60 -8.87
C ILE A 205 4.38 -6.94 -8.64
N TRP A 206 4.69 -8.17 -8.23
CA TRP A 206 6.07 -8.62 -8.02
C TRP A 206 6.91 -8.49 -9.30
N ARG A 207 6.40 -9.00 -10.43
CA ARG A 207 7.07 -8.91 -11.73
C ARG A 207 7.25 -7.47 -12.19
N LEU A 208 6.28 -6.59 -11.90
CA LEU A 208 6.41 -5.16 -12.19
C LEU A 208 7.58 -4.56 -11.43
N VAL A 209 7.65 -4.76 -10.10
CA VAL A 209 8.72 -4.26 -9.24
C VAL A 209 10.10 -4.76 -9.69
N GLU A 210 10.21 -6.04 -10.07
CA GLU A 210 11.46 -6.60 -10.60
C GLU A 210 11.90 -5.91 -11.91
N LYS A 211 10.97 -5.72 -12.85
CA LYS A 211 11.24 -5.04 -14.13
C LYS A 211 11.66 -3.59 -13.93
N GLU A 212 10.96 -2.85 -13.07
CA GLU A 212 11.35 -1.48 -12.72
C GLU A 212 12.73 -1.42 -12.08
N GLY A 213 13.08 -2.40 -11.24
CA GLY A 213 14.41 -2.51 -10.65
C GLY A 213 15.51 -2.74 -11.69
N ILE A 214 15.23 -3.53 -12.74
CA ILE A 214 16.14 -3.70 -13.89
C ILE A 214 16.31 -2.37 -14.62
N VAL A 215 15.21 -1.73 -15.01
CA VAL A 215 15.23 -0.44 -15.71
C VAL A 215 15.97 0.63 -14.91
N ALA A 216 15.78 0.69 -13.59
CA ALA A 216 16.48 1.65 -12.73
C ALA A 216 18.00 1.42 -12.70
N ARG A 217 18.46 0.16 -12.69
CA ARG A 217 19.88 -0.17 -12.77
C ARG A 217 20.47 0.13 -14.14
N ASP A 218 19.74 -0.16 -15.20
CA ASP A 218 20.19 0.13 -16.57
C ASP A 218 20.31 1.64 -16.79
N LYS A 219 19.33 2.42 -16.30
CA LYS A 219 19.43 3.89 -16.25
C LYS A 219 20.63 4.37 -15.45
N GLN A 220 20.89 3.79 -14.27
CA GLN A 220 22.05 4.15 -13.47
C GLN A 220 23.36 3.88 -14.22
N ARG A 221 23.50 2.70 -14.85
CA ARG A 221 24.69 2.34 -15.64
C ARG A 221 24.90 3.29 -16.83
N ALA A 222 23.83 3.58 -17.57
CA ALA A 222 23.88 4.51 -18.69
C ALA A 222 24.28 5.94 -18.27
N LEU A 223 23.86 6.39 -17.08
CA LEU A 223 24.20 7.72 -16.55
C LEU A 223 25.59 7.79 -15.90
N GLU A 224 26.07 6.70 -15.30
CA GLU A 224 27.41 6.61 -14.70
C GLU A 224 28.52 6.42 -15.75
N SER A 225 28.20 5.89 -16.91
CA SER A 225 29.15 5.69 -18.02
C SER A 225 28.52 6.06 -19.37
N PRO A 226 28.16 7.34 -19.59
CA PRO A 226 27.43 7.76 -20.79
C PRO A 226 28.22 7.62 -22.10
N TRP A 227 29.51 7.30 -22.01
CA TRP A 227 30.45 7.21 -23.14
C TRP A 227 31.09 5.83 -23.30
N ASN A 228 30.68 4.83 -22.52
CA ASN A 228 31.19 3.45 -22.66
C ASN A 228 30.24 2.63 -23.55
N ASP A 229 30.25 2.94 -24.84
CA ASP A 229 29.91 2.00 -25.92
C ASP A 229 31.20 1.60 -26.65
#